data_AF-A0A2C9L5C6-F1
#
_entry.id   AF-A0A2C9L5C6-F1
#
_cell.length_a   1.000
_cell.length_b   1.000
_cell.length_c   1.000
_cell.angle_alpha   90.00
_cell.angle_beta   90.00
_cell.angle_gamma   90.00
#
_symmetry.space_group_name_H-M   'P 1'
#
loop_
_entity.id
_entity.type
_entity.pdbx_description
1 polymer ?
#
loop_
_entity_poly.entity_id
_entity_poly.type
_entity_poly.pdbx_seq_one_letter_code
_entity_poly.pdbx_strand_id
1 'polypeptide(L)'
;CFSINSGNLTAFYTAMDVYPYKSSLQNMVSSFGSLTKKIGEGITDLTLCIQTCKPFDQSLMSAGHGQFVEAFRQYSCKFSDFLAVGGFDYCTRAGSEFFEKTQEAIKDLSEEQDKNVGASTLFMRAMRYPFFRLAEYSRFLNKISSLIE
;
A
#
# COMPACT_ATOMS: atom_id res chain seq x y z
N CYS A 1 4.09 13.17 -3.84
CA CYS A 1 2.73 13.46 -4.35
C CYS A 1 2.75 13.33 -5.86
N PHE A 2 2.25 12.22 -6.40
CA PHE A 2 2.19 11.99 -7.84
C PHE A 2 1.15 12.93 -8.47
N SER A 3 1.59 13.93 -9.24
CA SER A 3 0.71 14.75 -10.06
C SER A 3 0.29 13.95 -11.29
N ILE A 4 -0.75 13.13 -11.14
CA ILE A 4 -1.43 12.47 -12.25
C ILE A 4 -2.43 13.47 -12.83
N ASN A 5 -2.35 13.73 -14.14
CA ASN A 5 -3.29 14.59 -14.87
C ASN A 5 -4.75 14.16 -14.59
N SER A 6 -5.57 15.09 -14.10
CA SER A 6 -6.95 14.83 -13.65
C SER A 6 -7.85 14.23 -14.74
N GLY A 7 -7.61 14.55 -16.02
CA GLY A 7 -8.34 13.99 -17.17
C GLY A 7 -8.12 12.49 -17.37
N ASN A 8 -6.91 11.98 -17.14
CA ASN A 8 -6.60 10.55 -17.28
C ASN A 8 -7.23 9.72 -16.15
N LEU A 9 -7.35 10.31 -14.95
CA LEU A 9 -7.96 9.65 -13.81
C LEU A 9 -9.46 9.44 -14.03
N THR A 10 -10.16 10.43 -14.59
CA THR A 10 -11.58 10.33 -14.93
C THR A 10 -11.84 9.25 -15.98
N ALA A 11 -11.07 9.23 -17.07
CA ALA A 11 -11.20 8.21 -18.12
C ALA A 11 -10.97 6.79 -17.57
N PHE A 12 -9.96 6.63 -16.71
CA PHE A 12 -9.66 5.37 -16.04
C PHE A 12 -10.83 4.89 -15.17
N TYR A 13 -11.40 5.74 -14.31
CA TYR A 13 -12.54 5.35 -13.47
C TYR A 13 -13.83 5.09 -14.27
N THR A 14 -14.01 5.72 -15.42
CA THR A 14 -15.09 5.41 -16.36
C THR A 14 -14.90 4.02 -16.97
N ALA A 15 -13.70 3.67 -17.40
CA ALA A 15 -13.39 2.32 -17.91
C ALA A 15 -13.60 1.22 -16.86
N MET A 16 -13.52 1.57 -15.58
CA MET A 16 -13.76 0.65 -14.47
C MET A 16 -15.23 0.55 -14.05
N ASP A 17 -16.16 1.34 -14.63
CA ASP A 17 -17.58 1.48 -14.22
C ASP A 17 -18.46 0.24 -14.55
N VAL A 18 -17.88 -0.94 -14.32
CA VAL A 18 -18.49 -2.25 -14.42
C VAL A 18 -18.40 -2.89 -13.04
N TYR A 19 -19.53 -3.38 -12.52
CA TYR A 19 -19.55 -4.07 -11.23
C TYR A 19 -18.82 -5.43 -11.34
N PRO A 20 -17.96 -5.81 -10.36
CA PRO A 20 -17.63 -5.10 -9.10
C PRO A 20 -16.33 -4.28 -9.14
N TYR A 21 -15.77 -3.99 -10.32
CA TYR A 21 -14.38 -3.53 -10.48
C TYR A 21 -14.11 -2.14 -9.92
N LYS A 22 -14.93 -1.12 -10.26
CA LYS A 22 -14.75 0.25 -9.75
C LYS A 22 -14.79 0.32 -8.23
N SER A 23 -15.83 -0.25 -7.62
CA SER A 23 -16.03 -0.20 -6.17
C SER A 23 -14.94 -0.99 -5.44
N SER A 24 -14.54 -2.15 -5.96
CA SER A 24 -13.48 -2.96 -5.36
C SER A 24 -12.12 -2.27 -5.47
N LEU A 25 -11.81 -1.65 -6.61
CA LEU A 25 -10.59 -0.86 -6.80
C LEU A 25 -10.55 0.34 -5.85
N GLN A 26 -11.64 1.12 -5.77
CA GLN A 26 -11.73 2.27 -4.87
C GLN A 26 -11.54 1.85 -3.41
N ASN A 27 -12.21 0.78 -2.98
CA ASN A 27 -12.05 0.26 -1.62
C ASN A 27 -10.60 -0.16 -1.31
N MET A 28 -9.94 -0.84 -2.25
CA MET A 28 -8.53 -1.24 -2.11
C MET A 28 -7.60 -0.02 -2.06
N VAL A 29 -7.75 0.94 -2.97
CA VAL A 29 -6.90 2.14 -3.05
C VAL A 29 -7.10 3.04 -1.82
N SER A 30 -8.34 3.23 -1.36
CA SER A 30 -8.63 4.00 -0.15
C SER A 30 -8.05 3.36 1.11
N SER A 31 -8.16 2.03 1.26
CA SER A 31 -7.58 1.31 2.39
C SER A 31 -6.05 1.27 2.33
N PHE A 32 -5.45 1.16 1.14
CA PHE A 32 -4.00 1.30 0.94
C PHE A 32 -3.51 2.69 1.38
N GLY A 33 -4.18 3.76 0.94
CA GLY A 33 -3.83 5.13 1.32
C GLY A 33 -3.94 5.38 2.83
N SER A 34 -5.00 4.89 3.46
CA SER A 34 -5.18 4.96 4.91
C SER A 34 -4.06 4.22 5.66
N LEU A 35 -3.73 3.00 5.22
CA LEU A 35 -2.70 2.19 5.85
C LEU A 35 -1.30 2.80 5.69
N THR A 36 -0.92 3.18 4.48
CA THR A 36 0.40 3.75 4.19
C THR A 36 0.60 5.11 4.88
N LYS A 37 -0.46 5.91 5.03
CA LYS A 37 -0.43 7.13 5.85
C LYS A 37 -0.13 6.82 7.31
N LYS A 38 -0.84 5.86 7.92
CA LYS A 38 -0.60 5.44 9.31
C LYS A 38 0.83 4.89 9.51
N ILE A 39 1.33 4.12 8.55
CA ILE A 39 2.72 3.66 8.54
C ILE A 39 3.68 4.85 8.54
N GLY A 40 3.49 5.82 7.64
CA GLY A 40 4.35 7.00 7.55
C GLY A 40 4.34 7.87 8.82
N GLU A 41 3.16 8.08 9.41
CA GLU A 41 3.00 8.77 10.69
C GLU A 41 3.72 8.01 11.82
N GLY A 42 3.55 6.68 11.88
CA GLY A 42 4.22 5.83 12.86
C GLY A 42 5.75 5.86 12.76
N ILE A 43 6.31 5.84 11.54
CA ILE A 43 7.76 5.95 11.33
C ILE A 43 8.29 7.31 11.78
N THR A 44 7.58 8.38 11.41
CA THR A 44 7.99 9.75 11.74
C THR A 44 8.04 9.94 13.26
N ASP A 45 6.99 9.49 13.94
CA ASP A 45 6.90 9.54 15.40
C ASP A 45 7.96 8.64 16.08
N LEU A 46 8.14 7.41 15.61
CA LEU A 46 9.16 6.51 16.15
C LEU A 46 10.57 7.09 15.99
N THR A 47 10.86 7.71 14.84
CA THR A 47 12.13 8.39 14.60
C THR A 47 12.35 9.52 15.60
N LEU A 48 11.31 10.32 15.86
CA LEU A 48 11.35 11.38 16.87
C LEU A 48 11.56 10.82 18.28
N CYS A 49 10.87 9.74 18.66
CA CYS A 49 11.05 9.08 19.95
C CYS A 49 12.52 8.65 20.14
N ILE A 50 13.11 8.01 19.13
CA ILE A 50 14.53 7.59 19.15
C ILE A 50 15.45 8.81 19.28
N GLN A 51 15.25 9.86 18.48
CA GLN A 51 16.07 11.07 18.51
C GLN A 51 16.00 11.83 19.84
N THR A 52 14.87 11.73 20.54
CA THR A 52 14.62 12.44 21.81
C THR A 52 14.76 11.54 23.04
N CYS A 53 15.22 10.29 22.86
CA CYS A 53 15.31 9.27 23.91
C CYS A 53 14.00 9.08 24.69
N LYS A 54 12.85 9.25 24.02
CA LYS A 54 11.54 8.98 24.62
C LYS A 54 11.29 7.48 24.69
N PRO A 55 10.57 7.00 25.72
CA PRO A 55 10.15 5.62 25.82
C PRO A 55 9.39 5.12 24.58
N PHE A 56 9.69 3.90 24.13
CA PHE A 56 9.10 3.31 22.93
C PHE A 56 7.58 3.06 23.07
N ASP A 57 7.12 2.77 24.28
CA ASP A 57 5.70 2.60 24.61
C ASP A 57 4.86 3.86 24.36
N GLN A 58 5.49 5.03 24.34
CA GLN A 58 4.86 6.31 24.00
C GLN A 58 4.79 6.56 22.48
N SER A 59 5.43 5.72 21.66
CA SER A 59 5.35 5.87 20.19
C SER A 59 3.97 5.50 19.67
N LEU A 60 3.54 6.16 18.59
CA LEU A 60 2.30 5.86 17.87
C LEU A 60 2.24 4.42 17.36
N MET A 61 3.38 3.81 17.04
CA MET A 61 3.41 2.40 16.63
C MET A 61 3.09 1.45 17.79
N SER A 62 3.49 1.80 19.02
CA SER A 62 3.21 1.00 20.21
C SER A 62 1.83 1.32 20.80
N ALA A 63 1.58 2.58 21.15
CA ALA A 63 0.31 3.04 21.74
C ALA A 63 -0.88 2.89 20.78
N GLY A 64 -0.65 3.02 19.47
CA GLY A 64 -1.65 2.89 18.42
C GLY A 64 -1.79 1.50 17.81
N HIS A 65 -1.15 0.46 18.40
CA HIS A 65 -1.03 -0.86 17.79
C HIS A 65 -2.38 -1.46 17.33
N GLY A 66 -3.44 -1.36 18.15
CA GLY A 66 -4.76 -1.87 17.80
C GLY A 66 -5.36 -1.22 16.53
N GLN A 67 -5.19 0.09 16.37
CA GLN A 67 -5.65 0.80 15.17
C GLN A 67 -4.82 0.42 13.93
N PHE A 68 -3.54 0.15 14.13
CA PHE A 68 -2.63 -0.27 13.06
C PHE A 68 -2.99 -1.68 12.56
N VAL A 69 -3.22 -2.62 13.47
CA VAL A 69 -3.68 -3.98 13.15
C VAL A 69 -5.01 -3.95 12.41
N GLU A 70 -5.95 -3.13 12.87
CA GLU A 70 -7.26 -3.00 12.21
C GLU A 70 -7.13 -2.42 10.80
N ALA A 71 -6.30 -1.38 10.59
CA ALA A 71 -6.04 -0.84 9.25
C ALA A 71 -5.40 -1.89 8.32
N PHE A 72 -4.48 -2.70 8.83
CA PHE A 72 -3.89 -3.83 8.09
C PHE A 72 -4.93 -4.88 7.72
N ARG A 73 -5.80 -5.26 8.67
CA ARG A 73 -6.87 -6.23 8.45
C ARG A 73 -7.83 -5.72 7.37
N GLN A 74 -8.27 -4.47 7.46
CA GLN A 74 -9.15 -3.85 6.47
C GLN A 74 -8.51 -3.85 5.08
N TYR A 75 -7.25 -3.42 4.97
CA TYR A 75 -6.53 -3.45 3.70
C TYR A 75 -6.41 -4.88 3.14
N SER A 76 -6.05 -5.84 3.99
CA SER A 76 -5.93 -7.26 3.60
C SER A 76 -7.23 -7.82 3.04
N CYS A 77 -8.37 -7.49 3.66
CA CYS A 77 -9.68 -7.87 3.14
C CYS A 77 -9.93 -7.22 1.77
N LYS A 78 -9.74 -5.90 1.62
CA LYS A 78 -10.02 -5.21 0.35
C LYS A 78 -9.09 -5.61 -0.79
N PHE A 79 -7.82 -5.89 -0.48
CA PHE A 79 -6.88 -6.47 -1.42
C PHE A 79 -7.35 -7.86 -1.89
N SER A 80 -7.77 -8.71 -0.95
CA SER A 80 -8.25 -10.07 -1.25
C SER A 80 -9.55 -10.04 -2.06
N ASP A 81 -10.49 -9.15 -1.72
CA ASP A 81 -11.74 -8.94 -2.46
C ASP A 81 -11.42 -8.56 -3.92
N PHE A 82 -10.51 -7.61 -4.13
CA PHE A 82 -10.13 -7.16 -5.47
C PHE A 82 -9.37 -8.25 -6.26
N LEU A 83 -8.53 -9.03 -5.60
CA LEU A 83 -7.85 -10.17 -6.21
C LEU A 83 -8.85 -11.26 -6.64
N ALA A 84 -9.81 -11.59 -5.77
CA ALA A 84 -10.78 -12.68 -6.00
C ALA A 84 -11.69 -12.43 -7.22
N VAL A 85 -11.99 -11.17 -7.53
CA VAL A 85 -12.80 -10.80 -8.70
C VAL A 85 -11.99 -10.67 -10.00
N GLY A 86 -10.69 -11.00 -9.98
CA GLY A 86 -9.79 -10.79 -11.12
C GLY A 86 -9.52 -9.32 -11.40
N GLY A 87 -9.57 -8.48 -10.35
CA GLY A 87 -9.51 -7.03 -10.46
C GLY A 87 -8.22 -6.51 -11.08
N PHE A 88 -7.07 -7.11 -10.76
CA PHE A 88 -5.77 -6.71 -11.33
C PHE A 88 -5.71 -6.92 -12.85
N ASP A 89 -6.13 -8.08 -13.34
CA ASP A 89 -6.15 -8.39 -14.77
C ASP A 89 -7.14 -7.50 -15.51
N TYR A 90 -8.36 -7.35 -14.97
CA TYR A 90 -9.36 -6.48 -15.56
C TYR A 90 -8.88 -5.02 -15.62
N CYS A 91 -8.34 -4.52 -14.51
CA CYS A 91 -7.95 -3.12 -14.38
C CYS A 91 -6.82 -2.75 -15.33
N THR A 92 -5.82 -3.61 -15.47
CA THR A 92 -4.70 -3.39 -16.39
C THR A 92 -5.07 -3.52 -17.85
N ARG A 93 -6.06 -4.37 -18.18
CA ARG A 93 -6.61 -4.49 -19.54
C ARG A 93 -7.48 -3.30 -19.92
N ALA A 94 -8.45 -2.94 -19.08
CA ALA A 94 -9.39 -1.85 -19.36
C ALA A 94 -8.77 -0.46 -19.18
N GLY A 95 -7.70 -0.34 -18.40
CA GLY A 95 -6.94 0.89 -18.18
C GLY A 95 -5.54 0.87 -18.79
N SER A 96 -5.29 0.13 -19.87
CA SER A 96 -3.94 -0.10 -20.41
C SER A 96 -3.14 1.20 -20.62
N GLU A 97 -3.76 2.23 -21.20
CA GLU A 97 -3.11 3.53 -21.42
C GLU A 97 -2.66 4.21 -20.12
N PHE A 98 -3.42 4.05 -19.02
CA PHE A 98 -3.04 4.55 -17.71
C PHE A 98 -1.81 3.81 -17.17
N PHE A 99 -1.80 2.47 -17.30
CA PHE A 99 -0.70 1.64 -16.82
C PHE A 99 0.57 1.82 -17.63
N GLU A 100 0.48 2.03 -18.95
CA GLU A 100 1.64 2.36 -19.80
C GLU A 100 2.30 3.67 -19.34
N LYS A 101 1.51 4.71 -19.05
CA LYS A 101 2.02 6.01 -18.58
C LYS A 101 2.58 5.98 -17.16
N THR A 102 2.12 5.04 -16.33
CA THR A 102 2.48 4.97 -14.90
C THR A 102 3.41 3.79 -14.60
N GLN A 103 3.83 3.04 -15.63
CA GLN A 103 4.57 1.78 -15.48
C GLN A 103 5.86 1.94 -14.68
N GLU A 104 6.62 3.02 -14.93
CA GLU A 104 7.87 3.30 -14.22
C GLU A 104 7.63 3.46 -12.71
N ALA A 105 6.65 4.28 -12.32
CA ALA A 105 6.29 4.48 -10.92
C ALA A 105 5.80 3.19 -10.24
N ILE A 106 5.02 2.36 -10.95
CA ILE A 106 4.54 1.07 -10.43
C ILE A 106 5.72 0.10 -10.27
N LYS A 107 6.66 0.11 -11.22
CA LYS A 107 7.86 -0.72 -11.18
C LYS A 107 8.72 -0.38 -9.96
N ASP A 108 9.01 0.90 -9.75
CA ASP A 108 9.76 1.38 -8.59
C ASP A 108 9.11 0.96 -7.28
N LEU A 109 7.79 1.11 -7.16
CA LEU A 109 7.05 0.72 -5.95
C LEU A 109 7.04 -0.80 -5.72
N SER A 110 7.06 -1.59 -6.79
CA SER A 110 7.07 -3.05 -6.71
C SER A 110 8.45 -3.65 -6.40
N GLU A 111 9.50 -2.84 -6.41
CA GLU A 111 10.91 -3.28 -6.33
C GLU A 111 11.27 -4.34 -7.39
N GLU A 112 10.51 -4.39 -8.49
CA GLU A 112 10.67 -5.39 -9.54
C GLU A 112 11.81 -5.01 -10.48
N GLN A 113 12.74 -5.93 -10.73
CA GLN A 113 13.86 -5.71 -11.64
C GLN A 113 13.59 -6.29 -13.03
N ASP A 114 12.83 -7.39 -13.13
CA ASP A 114 12.48 -8.02 -14.39
C ASP A 114 11.54 -7.14 -15.23
N LYS A 115 11.95 -6.89 -16.48
CA LYS A 115 11.19 -6.08 -17.44
C LYS A 115 10.07 -6.86 -18.12
N ASN A 116 10.06 -8.19 -18.01
CA ASN A 116 9.08 -9.06 -18.67
C ASN A 116 7.83 -9.31 -17.82
N VAL A 117 7.75 -8.74 -16.61
CA VAL A 117 6.60 -8.89 -15.72
C VAL A 117 5.41 -8.11 -16.28
N GLY A 118 4.31 -8.81 -16.54
CA GLY A 118 3.08 -8.19 -17.03
C GLY A 118 2.50 -7.15 -16.07
N ALA A 119 1.82 -6.14 -16.62
CA ALA A 119 1.28 -5.01 -15.86
C ALA A 119 0.37 -5.43 -14.69
N SER A 120 -0.44 -6.48 -14.85
CA SER A 120 -1.31 -7.01 -13.79
C SER A 120 -0.50 -7.49 -12.59
N THR A 121 0.51 -8.33 -12.85
CA THR A 121 1.43 -8.83 -11.82
C THR A 121 2.22 -7.70 -11.18
N LEU A 122 2.68 -6.73 -11.97
CA LEU A 122 3.42 -5.58 -11.47
C LEU A 122 2.56 -4.72 -10.53
N PHE A 123 1.31 -4.42 -10.93
CA PHE A 123 0.36 -3.68 -10.11
C PHE A 123 0.01 -4.43 -8.83
N MET A 124 -0.22 -5.74 -8.91
CA MET A 124 -0.45 -6.59 -7.74
C MET A 124 0.74 -6.56 -6.77
N ARG A 125 1.98 -6.66 -7.28
CA ARG A 125 3.21 -6.58 -6.47
C ARG A 125 3.35 -5.22 -5.80
N ALA A 126 3.14 -4.13 -6.53
CA ALA A 126 3.15 -2.78 -6.00
C ALA A 126 2.12 -2.61 -4.88
N MET A 127 0.91 -3.15 -5.04
CA MET A 127 -0.11 -3.11 -4.00
C MET A 127 0.25 -3.99 -2.79
N ARG A 128 1.03 -5.07 -2.95
CA ARG A 128 1.52 -5.88 -1.81
C ARG A 128 2.56 -5.18 -0.92
N TYR A 129 3.07 -4.02 -1.33
CA TYR A 129 4.09 -3.26 -0.59
C TYR A 129 3.85 -3.13 0.93
N PRO A 130 2.63 -2.82 1.43
CA PRO A 130 2.40 -2.66 2.86
C PRO A 130 2.66 -3.95 3.66
N PHE A 131 2.48 -5.12 3.06
CA PHE A 131 2.73 -6.40 3.73
C PHE A 131 4.22 -6.64 4.00
N PHE A 132 5.09 -6.25 3.08
CA PHE A 132 6.54 -6.37 3.26
C PHE A 132 7.02 -5.44 4.38
N ARG A 133 6.53 -4.21 4.40
CA ARG A 133 6.88 -3.23 5.44
C ARG A 133 6.49 -3.70 6.84
N LEU A 134 5.35 -4.37 7.00
CA LEU A 134 4.95 -4.92 8.30
C LEU A 134 5.96 -5.92 8.85
N ALA A 135 6.41 -6.86 8.01
CA ALA A 135 7.39 -7.86 8.40
C ALA A 135 8.74 -7.22 8.78
N GLU A 136 9.16 -6.20 8.02
CA GLU A 136 10.34 -5.41 8.36
C GLU A 136 10.18 -4.67 9.70
N TYR A 137 9.04 -4.00 9.94
CA TYR A 137 8.79 -3.33 11.21
C TYR A 137 8.80 -4.30 12.39
N SER A 138 8.12 -5.43 12.28
CA SER A 138 8.15 -6.45 13.33
C SER A 138 9.59 -6.89 13.64
N ARG A 139 10.40 -7.12 12.60
CA ARG A 139 11.82 -7.48 12.77
C ARG A 139 12.62 -6.37 13.46
N PHE A 140 12.43 -5.10 13.08
CA PHE A 140 13.12 -3.97 13.70
C PHE A 140 12.70 -3.76 15.16
N LEU A 141 11.40 -3.81 15.44
CA LEU A 141 10.86 -3.66 16.79
C LEU A 141 11.36 -4.77 17.72
N ASN A 142 11.39 -6.02 17.25
CA ASN A 142 11.95 -7.14 18.02
C ASN A 142 13.45 -6.91 18.32
N LYS A 143 14.21 -6.40 17.34
CA LYS A 143 15.63 -6.08 17.53
C LYS A 143 15.83 -4.95 18.55
N ILE A 144 15.01 -3.89 18.50
CA ILE A 144 15.05 -2.81 19.49
C ILE A 144 14.71 -3.37 20.88
N SER A 145 13.66 -4.18 20.99
CA SER A 145 13.26 -4.81 22.26
C SER A 145 14.40 -5.64 22.85
N SER A 146 15.10 -6.45 22.05
CA SER A 146 16.23 -7.27 22.50
C SER A 146 17.47 -6.48 22.93
N LEU A 147 17.52 -5.17 22.65
CA LEU A 147 18.62 -4.29 23.06
C LEU A 147 18.28 -3.46 24.30
N ILE A 148 17.04 -3.52 24.77
CA ILE A 148 16.54 -2.79 25.96
C ILE A 148 16.41 -3.73 27.17
N GLU A 149 16.38 -5.06 26.96
CA GLU A 149 16.57 -6.10 27.99
C GLU A 149 18.05 -6.27 28.37
#